data_AF-A0A8H3E343-F1
#
_entry.id   AF-A0A8H3E343-F1
#
_cell.length_a   1.000
_cell.length_b   1.000
_cell.length_c   1.000
_cell.angle_alpha   90.00
_cell.angle_beta   90.00
_cell.angle_gamma   90.00
#
_symmetry.space_group_name_H-M   'P 1'
#
loop_
_entity.id
_entity.type
_entity.pdbx_description
1 polymer ?
#
loop_
_entity_poly.entity_id
_entity_poly.type
_entity_poly.pdbx_seq_one_letter_code
_entity_poly.pdbx_strand_id
1 'polypeptide(L)'
;MGGVLRATTHLSINNPDIGASNRRPVGTSSPPPATYGHPQFNDHSPIRHPASTDGIPDLPSSASPDVSLIIFGSHRNARPSPTPDTPTNSSGKSSENYPNWSHVANQSDFNLLLGARAARGLSIISPGIRQMIHYVLDQYERVLDSVFFKPEPPRVEEMRALVATRLQASSIARCSILLFAKMIESQLNGTAHSNCIAFQQLVQRFEARLQEAKSKYLNPLEYPLEFEYLLNGLLEVPFFKMRVSTEFHAYRLLHDATPTFFEIVNFDSSLWPNPNGPPVPCIAKIIASTRFKLAHFALVDVLCSMAYGLPQVVNYETATLVPETEIHPIAWVHCFPLEFQVCIAEMNQRCAKSYVAPDWHIMEHRLLSYQMPVVATDGADSWKTIVRLAVLESWRQVLLIYLYMLFGLAVTSPFSK
;
A
#
# COMPACT_ATOMS: atom_id res chain seq x y z
N MET A 1 -25.09 -48.91 -7.67
CA MET A 1 -24.93 -50.38 -7.71
C MET A 1 -24.15 -50.74 -8.96
N GLY A 2 -23.03 -51.45 -8.80
CA GLY A 2 -22.13 -51.82 -9.89
C GLY A 2 -20.67 -51.54 -9.51
N GLY A 3 -20.07 -52.46 -8.74
CA GLY A 3 -18.64 -52.46 -8.46
C GLY A 3 -17.89 -53.39 -9.41
N VAL A 4 -16.56 -53.22 -9.50
CA VAL A 4 -15.62 -54.27 -9.89
C VAL A 4 -14.32 -54.06 -9.13
N LEU A 5 -13.99 -55.07 -8.32
CA LEU A 5 -12.73 -55.34 -7.62
C LEU A 5 -11.75 -56.07 -8.55
N ARG A 6 -10.44 -55.81 -8.41
CA ARG A 6 -9.33 -56.77 -8.63
C ARG A 6 -8.10 -56.23 -7.89
N ALA A 7 -7.68 -56.82 -6.78
CA ALA A 7 -7.03 -58.13 -6.54
C ALA A 7 -5.51 -58.01 -6.51
N THR A 8 -5.02 -58.16 -5.29
CA THR A 8 -3.65 -58.24 -4.77
C THR A 8 -2.98 -59.57 -5.16
N THR A 9 -1.68 -59.56 -5.40
CA THR A 9 -0.84 -60.76 -5.27
C THR A 9 0.46 -60.42 -4.55
N HIS A 10 0.55 -60.95 -3.33
CA HIS A 10 1.76 -61.16 -2.54
C HIS A 10 2.58 -62.30 -3.15
N LEU A 11 3.90 -62.16 -3.22
CA LEU A 11 4.83 -63.28 -3.20
C LEU A 11 6.03 -62.90 -2.33
N SER A 12 6.19 -63.68 -1.25
CA SER A 12 7.24 -63.63 -0.25
C SER A 12 8.18 -64.81 -0.51
N ILE A 13 9.48 -64.56 -0.63
CA ILE A 13 10.53 -65.59 -0.49
C ILE A 13 11.71 -64.95 0.26
N ASN A 14 12.18 -65.69 1.26
CA ASN A 14 13.18 -65.35 2.28
C ASN A 14 14.64 -65.33 1.78
N ASN A 15 15.45 -64.44 2.39
CA ASN A 15 16.85 -64.51 2.91
C ASN A 15 17.85 -65.60 2.42
N PRO A 16 19.20 -65.40 2.48
CA PRO A 16 19.93 -64.70 3.56
C PRO A 16 21.21 -63.89 3.20
N ASP A 17 21.77 -63.31 4.26
CA ASP A 17 23.04 -62.61 4.53
C ASP A 17 24.28 -62.84 3.65
N ILE A 18 25.09 -61.78 3.56
CA ILE A 18 26.54 -61.67 3.91
C ILE A 18 27.19 -60.59 3.02
N GLY A 19 27.90 -59.63 3.64
CA GLY A 19 28.97 -58.89 2.93
C GLY A 19 29.15 -57.44 3.34
N ALA A 20 29.87 -57.22 4.44
CA ALA A 20 30.44 -55.92 4.79
C ALA A 20 31.40 -55.43 3.68
N SER A 21 31.22 -54.19 3.22
CA SER A 21 32.27 -53.46 2.50
C SER A 21 32.23 -51.98 2.83
N ASN A 22 33.26 -51.56 3.55
CA ASN A 22 33.68 -50.18 3.76
C ASN A 22 33.82 -49.43 2.43
N ARG A 23 33.02 -48.39 2.22
CA ARG A 23 33.39 -47.29 1.32
C ARG A 23 33.16 -45.95 2.01
N ARG A 24 34.27 -45.24 2.20
CA ARG A 24 34.35 -43.83 2.62
C ARG A 24 33.51 -42.95 1.68
N PRO A 25 32.77 -41.95 2.19
CA PRO A 25 32.25 -40.90 1.34
C PRO A 25 33.39 -39.94 0.98
N VAL A 26 33.59 -39.77 -0.33
CA VAL A 26 34.41 -38.73 -0.94
C VAL A 26 33.75 -37.39 -0.64
N GLY A 27 34.52 -36.47 -0.06
CA GLY A 27 34.06 -35.12 0.28
C GLY A 27 33.68 -34.34 -0.98
N THR A 28 32.42 -33.96 -1.06
CA THR A 28 31.94 -32.88 -1.93
C THR A 28 32.22 -31.56 -1.23
N SER A 29 33.25 -30.85 -1.68
CA SER A 29 33.50 -29.46 -1.30
C SER A 29 32.41 -28.56 -1.85
N SER A 30 31.54 -28.06 -0.98
CA SER A 30 30.62 -26.97 -1.29
C SER A 30 31.43 -25.70 -1.60
N PRO A 31 31.10 -24.93 -2.64
CA PRO A 31 31.68 -23.61 -2.83
C PRO A 31 31.15 -22.66 -1.72
N PRO A 32 31.97 -21.71 -1.23
CA PRO A 32 31.53 -20.75 -0.24
C PRO A 32 30.44 -19.84 -0.81
N PRO A 33 29.52 -19.33 0.03
CA PRO A 33 28.54 -18.37 -0.40
C PRO A 33 29.24 -17.08 -0.86
N ALA A 34 28.82 -16.56 -2.03
CA ALA A 34 29.25 -15.27 -2.51
C ALA A 34 28.80 -14.19 -1.52
N THR A 35 29.76 -13.61 -0.81
CA THR A 35 29.57 -12.40 0.00
C THR A 35 29.27 -11.26 -0.95
N TYR A 36 28.00 -10.90 -1.12
CA TYR A 36 27.62 -9.65 -1.77
C TYR A 36 28.09 -8.50 -0.88
N GLY A 37 29.11 -7.77 -1.36
CA GLY A 37 29.58 -6.55 -0.73
C GLY A 37 28.45 -5.51 -0.73
N HIS A 38 28.03 -5.11 0.46
CA HIS A 38 27.26 -3.89 0.64
C HIS A 38 28.09 -2.71 0.09
N PRO A 39 27.54 -1.82 -0.75
CA PRO A 39 28.22 -0.57 -1.05
C PRO A 39 28.32 0.26 0.24
N GLN A 40 29.54 0.40 0.76
CA GLN A 40 29.85 1.37 1.79
C GLN A 40 29.68 2.76 1.18
N PHE A 41 28.62 3.47 1.57
CA PHE A 41 28.54 4.91 1.40
C PHE A 41 29.54 5.54 2.38
N ASN A 42 30.66 6.03 1.84
CA ASN A 42 31.63 6.81 2.61
C ASN A 42 31.01 8.16 2.97
N ASP A 43 30.62 8.30 4.23
CA ASP A 43 30.27 9.57 4.87
C ASP A 43 31.57 10.29 5.27
N HIS A 44 32.12 11.08 4.36
CA HIS A 44 33.16 12.06 4.67
C HIS A 44 32.77 13.44 4.14
N SER A 45 32.33 14.30 5.06
CA SER A 45 32.43 15.75 4.90
C SER A 45 32.94 16.35 6.22
N PRO A 46 34.00 17.17 6.19
CA PRO A 46 34.56 17.76 7.40
C PRO A 46 33.77 19.01 7.80
N ILE A 47 33.58 19.14 9.11
CA ILE A 47 33.08 20.36 9.77
C ILE A 47 34.08 21.50 9.50
N ARG A 48 33.65 22.55 8.81
CA ARG A 48 34.30 23.87 8.81
C ARG A 48 33.35 24.91 9.39
N HIS A 49 33.82 25.60 10.42
CA HIS A 49 33.20 26.81 10.97
C HIS A 49 33.28 27.96 9.95
N PRO A 50 32.26 28.85 9.87
CA PRO A 50 32.34 30.01 9.01
C PRO A 50 33.03 31.19 9.72
N ALA A 51 34.02 31.76 9.05
CA ALA A 51 34.44 33.14 9.27
C ALA A 51 33.69 34.04 8.27
N SER A 52 33.25 35.18 8.79
CA SER A 52 32.60 36.30 8.09
C SER A 52 33.41 36.79 6.88
N THR A 53 32.75 37.07 5.76
CA THR A 53 33.03 38.23 4.90
C THR A 53 31.91 38.45 3.88
N ASP A 54 31.53 39.71 3.74
CA ASP A 54 30.59 40.27 2.78
C ASP A 54 30.96 39.99 1.32
N GLY A 55 29.94 39.85 0.47
CA GLY A 55 30.09 39.88 -0.98
C GLY A 55 28.94 39.18 -1.71
N ILE A 56 27.93 39.95 -2.12
CA ILE A 56 26.91 39.52 -3.09
C ILE A 56 27.56 39.49 -4.49
N PRO A 57 27.39 38.40 -5.24
CA PRO A 57 27.00 38.57 -6.64
C PRO A 57 25.85 37.64 -7.06
N ASP A 58 25.00 38.19 -7.92
CA ASP A 58 23.87 37.56 -8.60
C ASP A 58 24.27 36.29 -9.38
N LEU A 59 23.44 35.25 -9.29
CA LEU A 59 23.40 34.15 -10.26
C LEU A 59 21.96 33.60 -10.43
N PRO A 60 21.68 32.94 -11.56
CA PRO A 60 20.43 33.05 -12.30
C PRO A 60 19.37 32.01 -11.94
N SER A 61 18.16 32.33 -12.39
CA SER A 61 16.98 31.48 -12.55
C SER A 61 17.34 30.05 -13.00
N SER A 62 17.31 29.12 -12.05
CA SER A 62 17.35 27.67 -12.29
C SER A 62 15.92 27.13 -12.28
N ALA A 63 15.45 26.73 -13.45
CA ALA A 63 14.22 25.97 -13.60
C ALA A 63 14.46 24.56 -13.04
N SER A 64 13.83 24.24 -11.91
CA SER A 64 13.78 22.89 -11.37
C SER A 64 12.69 22.08 -12.07
N PRO A 65 12.91 20.79 -12.41
CA PRO A 65 11.86 19.95 -12.95
C PRO A 65 10.90 19.55 -11.82
N ASP A 66 9.65 20.00 -11.92
CA ASP A 66 8.53 19.53 -11.12
C ASP A 66 8.25 18.05 -11.46
N VAL A 67 8.64 17.13 -10.58
CA VAL A 67 8.09 15.77 -10.56
C VAL A 67 7.02 15.74 -9.49
N SER A 68 5.83 16.24 -9.86
CA SER A 68 4.63 16.10 -9.06
C SER A 68 4.12 14.66 -9.14
N LEU A 69 3.96 14.00 -7.98
CA LEU A 69 2.93 12.96 -7.83
C LEU A 69 1.58 13.66 -7.98
N ILE A 70 1.07 13.66 -9.20
CA ILE A 70 -0.01 14.54 -9.65
C ILE A 70 -1.32 14.18 -8.92
N ILE A 71 -1.76 15.06 -8.02
CA ILE A 71 -3.19 15.27 -7.75
C ILE A 71 -3.61 16.35 -8.75
N PHE A 72 -4.29 15.97 -9.83
CA PHE A 72 -4.76 16.90 -10.84
C PHE A 72 -5.85 17.81 -10.24
N GLY A 73 -5.49 19.06 -9.92
CA GLY A 73 -6.46 20.10 -9.58
C GLY A 73 -7.25 20.52 -10.83
N SER A 74 -8.51 20.12 -10.92
CA SER A 74 -9.41 20.57 -12.00
C SER A 74 -10.02 21.93 -11.62
N HIS A 75 -9.61 23.00 -12.31
CA HIS A 75 -10.33 24.28 -12.28
C HIS A 75 -11.65 24.14 -13.05
N ARG A 76 -12.79 24.12 -12.34
CA ARG A 76 -14.11 24.28 -12.97
C ARG A 76 -14.55 25.75 -12.94
N ASN A 77 -14.63 26.35 -14.12
CA ASN A 77 -15.46 27.53 -14.36
C ASN A 77 -16.92 27.09 -14.47
N ALA A 78 -17.78 27.61 -13.59
CA ALA A 78 -19.21 27.36 -13.63
C ALA A 78 -19.87 28.16 -14.77
N ARG A 79 -20.58 27.48 -15.68
CA ARG A 79 -21.58 28.08 -16.55
C ARG A 79 -22.88 27.26 -16.47
N PRO A 80 -24.05 27.89 -16.29
CA PRO A 80 -25.31 27.17 -16.17
C PRO A 80 -25.83 26.75 -17.54
N SER A 81 -26.43 25.56 -17.60
CA SER A 81 -27.24 25.09 -18.74
C SER A 81 -28.62 24.67 -18.25
N PRO A 82 -29.66 24.75 -19.11
CA PRO A 82 -31.05 24.77 -18.70
C PRO A 82 -31.68 23.35 -18.64
N THR A 83 -32.79 23.27 -17.91
CA THR A 83 -33.76 22.15 -17.83
C THR A 83 -34.36 21.82 -19.21
N PRO A 84 -34.71 20.55 -19.48
CA PRO A 84 -36.13 20.18 -19.38
C PRO A 84 -36.46 18.71 -19.01
N ASP A 85 -37.60 18.58 -18.33
CA ASP A 85 -38.72 17.63 -18.48
C ASP A 85 -38.52 16.10 -18.65
N THR A 86 -39.13 15.37 -17.71
CA THR A 86 -39.59 13.96 -17.76
C THR A 86 -40.98 13.90 -18.48
N PRO A 87 -41.65 12.75 -18.74
CA PRO A 87 -41.44 11.36 -18.26
C PRO A 87 -41.64 10.25 -19.33
N THR A 88 -41.37 8.96 -19.03
CA THR A 88 -42.40 7.91 -18.84
C THR A 88 -41.86 6.48 -18.65
N ASN A 89 -42.61 5.75 -17.83
CA ASN A 89 -42.54 4.36 -17.38
C ASN A 89 -42.26 3.27 -18.43
N SER A 90 -41.55 2.22 -18.01
CA SER A 90 -41.94 0.84 -18.34
C SER A 90 -41.50 -0.17 -17.28
N SER A 91 -42.49 -0.87 -16.75
CA SER A 91 -42.44 -1.99 -15.80
C SER A 91 -41.98 -3.27 -16.52
N GLY A 92 -40.99 -3.96 -15.97
CA GLY A 92 -40.55 -5.29 -16.40
C GLY A 92 -40.17 -6.14 -15.20
N LYS A 93 -41.02 -7.09 -14.84
CA LYS A 93 -40.77 -8.12 -13.83
C LYS A 93 -39.85 -9.20 -14.42
N SER A 94 -38.75 -9.52 -13.76
CA SER A 94 -38.12 -10.84 -13.90
C SER A 94 -37.63 -11.33 -12.54
N SER A 95 -38.07 -12.54 -12.22
CA SER A 95 -37.70 -13.34 -11.06
C SER A 95 -36.40 -14.06 -11.37
N GLU A 96 -35.38 -13.88 -10.54
CA GLU A 96 -34.20 -14.74 -10.54
C GLU A 96 -33.86 -15.17 -9.11
N ASN A 97 -33.80 -16.49 -8.96
CA ASN A 97 -33.37 -17.21 -7.77
C ASN A 97 -31.84 -17.05 -7.60
N TYR A 98 -31.41 -16.50 -6.46
CA TYR A 98 -30.00 -16.52 -6.05
C TYR A 98 -29.77 -17.49 -4.89
N PRO A 99 -28.59 -18.15 -4.84
CA PRO A 99 -28.22 -19.05 -3.76
C PRO A 99 -27.88 -18.30 -2.47
N ASN A 100 -28.05 -19.00 -1.36
CA ASN A 100 -27.98 -18.53 0.03
C ASN A 100 -26.59 -17.99 0.43
N TRP A 101 -26.49 -16.69 0.75
CA TRP A 101 -25.28 -15.93 1.12
C TRP A 101 -25.08 -15.82 2.65
N SER A 102 -25.11 -16.93 3.38
CA SER A 102 -25.09 -16.91 4.85
C SER A 102 -23.72 -16.69 5.51
N HIS A 103 -22.67 -16.27 4.78
CA HIS A 103 -21.33 -16.05 5.36
C HIS A 103 -20.79 -14.60 5.29
N VAL A 104 -21.51 -13.67 4.66
CA VAL A 104 -21.10 -12.24 4.57
C VAL A 104 -21.84 -11.33 5.58
N ALA A 105 -22.81 -11.86 6.31
CA ALA A 105 -23.56 -11.11 7.32
C ALA A 105 -22.69 -10.59 8.48
N ASN A 106 -21.62 -11.29 8.85
CA ASN A 106 -20.78 -10.94 10.00
C ASN A 106 -19.99 -9.63 9.86
N GLN A 107 -19.69 -9.18 8.64
CA GLN A 107 -18.95 -7.93 8.42
C GLN A 107 -19.88 -6.70 8.44
N SER A 108 -21.12 -6.87 7.98
CA SER A 108 -22.14 -5.81 8.01
C SER A 108 -22.64 -5.51 9.44
N ASP A 109 -22.77 -6.53 10.28
CA ASP A 109 -23.16 -6.37 11.69
C ASP A 109 -22.08 -5.66 12.52
N PHE A 110 -20.80 -5.87 12.16
CA PHE A 110 -19.67 -5.15 12.78
C PHE A 110 -19.69 -3.65 12.43
N ASN A 111 -20.03 -3.30 11.18
CA ASN A 111 -20.08 -1.91 10.72
C ASN A 111 -21.26 -1.13 11.33
N LEU A 112 -22.42 -1.77 11.51
CA LEU A 112 -23.58 -1.16 12.17
C LEU A 112 -23.30 -0.88 13.67
N LEU A 113 -22.63 -1.82 14.34
CA LEU A 113 -22.23 -1.68 15.74
C LEU A 113 -21.18 -0.57 15.92
N LEU A 114 -20.26 -0.42 14.97
CA LEU A 114 -19.24 0.63 14.98
C LEU A 114 -19.85 2.03 14.84
N GLY A 115 -20.83 2.19 13.93
CA GLY A 115 -21.58 3.45 13.76
C GLY A 115 -22.38 3.86 15.01
N ALA A 116 -23.09 2.91 15.63
CA ALA A 116 -23.86 3.18 16.86
C ALA A 116 -22.97 3.51 18.07
N ARG A 117 -21.78 2.90 18.15
CA ARG A 117 -20.81 3.16 19.22
C ARG A 117 -20.10 4.51 19.03
N ALA A 118 -19.77 4.88 17.79
CA ALA A 118 -19.24 6.20 17.46
C ALA A 118 -20.27 7.31 17.80
N ALA A 119 -21.55 7.12 17.46
CA ALA A 119 -22.61 8.09 17.77
C ALA A 119 -22.82 8.31 19.28
N ARG A 120 -22.72 7.26 20.12
CA ARG A 120 -22.81 7.40 21.59
C ARG A 120 -21.54 8.01 22.21
N GLY A 121 -20.38 7.79 21.62
CA GLY A 121 -19.12 8.40 22.06
C GLY A 121 -19.12 9.92 21.91
N LEU A 122 -19.65 10.44 20.80
CA LEU A 122 -19.66 11.88 20.46
C LEU A 122 -20.38 12.79 21.47
N SER A 123 -21.27 12.25 22.29
CA SER A 123 -22.02 12.98 23.33
C SER A 123 -21.16 13.35 24.54
N ILE A 124 -20.06 12.63 24.78
CA ILE A 124 -19.14 12.82 25.94
C ILE A 124 -17.89 13.65 25.53
N ILE A 125 -17.75 13.94 24.25
CA ILE A 125 -16.56 14.57 23.70
C ILE A 125 -16.57 16.09 23.95
N SER A 126 -15.42 16.62 24.36
CA SER A 126 -15.25 18.06 24.54
C SER A 126 -15.55 18.83 23.25
N PRO A 127 -16.12 20.06 23.33
CA PRO A 127 -16.45 20.85 22.14
C PRO A 127 -15.29 21.01 21.15
N GLY A 128 -14.05 21.14 21.65
CA GLY A 128 -12.86 21.26 20.81
C GLY A 128 -12.53 20.02 19.97
N ILE A 129 -12.74 18.81 20.52
CA ILE A 129 -12.53 17.57 19.74
C ILE A 129 -13.62 17.43 18.69
N ARG A 130 -14.87 17.83 18.98
CA ARG A 130 -15.95 17.81 17.99
C ARG A 130 -15.63 18.72 16.80
N GLN A 131 -15.17 19.94 17.06
CA GLN A 131 -14.74 20.86 16.01
C GLN A 131 -13.58 20.30 15.18
N MET A 132 -12.62 19.62 15.81
CA MET A 132 -11.53 18.96 15.12
C MET A 132 -12.01 17.82 14.22
N ILE A 133 -12.96 17.00 14.68
CA ILE A 133 -13.56 15.93 13.87
C ILE A 133 -14.24 16.51 12.64
N HIS A 134 -15.07 17.54 12.80
CA HIS A 134 -15.70 18.21 11.65
C HIS A 134 -14.67 18.78 10.68
N TYR A 135 -13.66 19.51 11.18
CA TYR A 135 -12.58 20.02 10.34
C TYR A 135 -11.89 18.93 9.51
N VAL A 136 -11.56 17.78 10.13
CA VAL A 136 -10.90 16.67 9.41
C VAL A 136 -11.84 16.05 8.38
N LEU A 137 -13.11 15.85 8.71
CA LEU A 137 -14.09 15.29 7.78
C LEU A 137 -14.34 16.22 6.59
N ASP A 138 -14.39 17.53 6.81
CA ASP A 138 -14.51 18.51 5.72
C ASP A 138 -13.31 18.44 4.76
N GLN A 139 -12.07 18.38 5.29
CA GLN A 139 -10.88 18.22 4.42
C GLN A 139 -10.91 16.92 3.64
N TYR A 140 -11.41 15.87 4.27
CA TYR A 140 -11.50 14.56 3.69
C TYR A 140 -12.55 14.49 2.56
N GLU A 141 -13.70 15.15 2.72
CA GLU A 141 -14.70 15.30 1.67
C GLU A 141 -14.15 16.06 0.46
N ARG A 142 -13.39 17.14 0.70
CA ARG A 142 -12.70 17.86 -0.38
C ARG A 142 -11.75 16.96 -1.17
N VAL A 143 -11.03 16.06 -0.50
CA VAL A 143 -10.18 15.06 -1.18
C VAL A 143 -11.05 14.09 -1.98
N LEU A 144 -12.12 13.54 -1.40
CA LEU A 144 -13.01 12.62 -2.10
C LEU A 144 -13.69 13.24 -3.33
N ASP A 145 -13.94 14.54 -3.32
CA ASP A 145 -14.47 15.25 -4.48
C ASP A 145 -13.41 15.54 -5.55
N SER A 146 -12.13 15.47 -5.18
CA SER A 146 -11.00 15.63 -6.11
C SER A 146 -10.53 14.33 -6.76
N VAL A 147 -10.82 13.16 -6.17
CA VAL A 147 -10.36 11.87 -6.71
C VAL A 147 -11.26 11.36 -7.83
N PHE A 148 -10.65 10.78 -8.87
CA PHE A 148 -11.41 10.17 -9.96
C PHE A 148 -12.09 8.88 -9.52
N PHE A 149 -11.44 8.07 -8.67
CA PHE A 149 -11.94 6.79 -8.16
C PHE A 149 -12.77 6.99 -6.88
N LYS A 150 -13.85 7.78 -6.98
CA LYS A 150 -14.78 8.00 -5.88
C LYS A 150 -15.42 6.67 -5.42
N PRO A 151 -15.38 6.35 -4.11
CA PRO A 151 -16.06 5.20 -3.55
C PRO A 151 -17.58 5.33 -3.63
N GLU A 152 -18.27 4.20 -3.57
CA GLU A 152 -19.72 4.16 -3.37
C GLU A 152 -20.12 4.85 -2.05
N PRO A 153 -21.29 5.52 -1.98
CA PRO A 153 -21.70 6.26 -0.78
C PRO A 153 -21.62 5.47 0.53
N PRO A 154 -22.04 4.19 0.62
CA PRO A 154 -21.90 3.40 1.85
C PRO A 154 -20.45 3.27 2.32
N ARG A 155 -19.50 3.17 1.36
CA ARG A 155 -18.06 3.06 1.66
C ARG A 155 -17.47 4.38 2.12
N VAL A 156 -17.97 5.50 1.59
CA VAL A 156 -17.63 6.84 2.09
C VAL A 156 -18.01 6.94 3.57
N GLU A 157 -19.21 6.51 3.95
CA GLU A 157 -19.66 6.55 5.35
C GLU A 157 -18.84 5.63 6.27
N GLU A 158 -18.51 4.41 5.82
CA GLU A 158 -17.62 3.51 6.56
C GLU A 158 -16.26 4.18 6.82
N MET A 159 -15.71 4.85 5.81
CA MET A 159 -14.42 5.51 5.93
C MET A 159 -14.50 6.75 6.83
N ARG A 160 -15.59 7.54 6.78
CA ARG A 160 -15.85 8.64 7.74
C ARG A 160 -15.93 8.11 9.17
N ALA A 161 -16.66 7.01 9.40
CA ALA A 161 -16.80 6.38 10.71
C ALA A 161 -15.45 5.87 11.23
N LEU A 162 -14.63 5.28 10.36
CA LEU A 162 -13.28 4.84 10.69
C LEU A 162 -12.38 6.01 11.10
N VAL A 163 -12.38 7.10 10.34
CA VAL A 163 -11.60 8.33 10.66
C VAL A 163 -12.05 8.92 12.00
N ALA A 164 -13.36 9.04 12.22
CA ALA A 164 -13.90 9.54 13.49
C ALA A 164 -13.52 8.65 14.67
N THR A 165 -13.59 7.33 14.51
CA THR A 165 -13.17 6.36 15.53
C THR A 165 -11.69 6.50 15.85
N ARG A 166 -10.81 6.62 14.83
CA ARG A 166 -9.37 6.80 15.04
C ARG A 166 -9.02 8.12 15.73
N LEU A 167 -9.70 9.23 15.39
CA LEU A 167 -9.52 10.52 16.06
C LEU A 167 -9.86 10.48 17.56
N GLN A 168 -10.78 9.59 17.94
CA GLN A 168 -11.20 9.40 19.32
C GLN A 168 -10.29 8.42 20.08
N ALA A 169 -9.68 7.47 19.38
CA ALA A 169 -8.99 6.37 20.02
C ALA A 169 -7.68 6.72 20.74
N SER A 170 -6.85 7.61 20.17
CA SER A 170 -5.61 8.03 20.83
C SER A 170 -5.17 9.44 20.47
N SER A 171 -4.37 10.06 21.35
CA SER A 171 -3.73 11.35 21.07
C SER A 171 -2.75 11.28 19.90
N ILE A 172 -2.04 10.16 19.75
CA ILE A 172 -1.13 9.90 18.62
C ILE A 172 -1.90 9.90 17.30
N ALA A 173 -2.97 9.10 17.20
CA ALA A 173 -3.79 9.04 15.99
C ALA A 173 -4.40 10.41 15.68
N ARG A 174 -4.88 11.13 16.70
CA ARG A 174 -5.42 12.49 16.55
C ARG A 174 -4.40 13.48 16.00
N CYS A 175 -3.19 13.52 16.57
CA CYS A 175 -2.12 14.37 16.08
C CYS A 175 -1.75 14.05 14.64
N SER A 176 -1.62 12.76 14.31
CA SER A 176 -1.25 12.29 12.98
C SER A 176 -2.30 12.67 11.92
N ILE A 177 -3.58 12.42 12.21
CA ILE A 177 -4.68 12.74 11.29
C ILE A 177 -4.82 14.26 11.11
N LEU A 178 -4.71 15.04 12.19
CA LEU A 178 -4.79 16.50 12.10
C LEU A 178 -3.63 17.09 11.28
N LEU A 179 -2.40 16.58 11.50
CA LEU A 179 -1.23 16.99 10.73
C LEU A 179 -1.43 16.67 9.25
N PHE A 180 -1.90 15.47 8.93
CA PHE A 180 -2.23 15.09 7.56
C PHE A 180 -3.30 16.00 6.94
N ALA A 181 -4.41 16.26 7.64
CA ALA A 181 -5.47 17.13 7.17
C ALA A 181 -4.98 18.56 6.90
N LYS A 182 -4.06 19.08 7.72
CA LYS A 182 -3.43 20.41 7.49
C LYS A 182 -2.51 20.43 6.27
N MET A 183 -1.75 19.36 6.04
CA MET A 183 -0.94 19.24 4.82
C MET A 183 -1.82 19.20 3.57
N ILE A 184 -2.89 18.41 3.60
CA ILE A 184 -3.87 18.31 2.51
C ILE A 184 -4.57 19.65 2.26
N GLU A 185 -5.05 20.33 3.30
CA GLU A 185 -5.64 21.67 3.20
C GLU A 185 -4.68 22.62 2.46
N SER A 186 -3.41 22.62 2.87
CA SER A 186 -2.38 23.46 2.27
C SER A 186 -2.08 23.09 0.82
N GLN A 187 -2.16 21.81 0.45
CA GLN A 187 -2.00 21.35 -0.94
C GLN A 187 -3.18 21.80 -1.81
N LEU A 188 -4.41 21.57 -1.34
CA LEU A 188 -5.64 21.96 -2.05
C LEU A 188 -5.77 23.48 -2.21
N ASN A 189 -5.22 24.26 -1.28
CA ASN A 189 -5.22 25.72 -1.34
C ASN A 189 -3.99 26.29 -2.10
N GLY A 190 -3.07 25.46 -2.59
CA GLY A 190 -1.88 25.91 -3.30
C GLY A 190 -0.82 26.59 -2.41
N THR A 191 -0.92 26.47 -1.08
CA THR A 191 0.00 27.07 -0.10
C THR A 191 1.03 26.07 0.45
N ALA A 192 1.15 24.87 -0.12
CA ALA A 192 2.04 23.83 0.37
C ALA A 192 3.51 24.26 0.42
N HIS A 193 3.98 24.99 -0.59
CA HIS A 193 5.35 25.45 -0.66
C HIS A 193 5.68 26.46 0.47
N SER A 194 4.80 27.46 0.69
CA SER A 194 5.00 28.46 1.75
C SER A 194 4.97 27.87 3.15
N ASN A 195 4.22 26.78 3.35
CA ASN A 195 4.09 26.10 4.65
C ASN A 195 5.09 24.95 4.85
N CYS A 196 5.94 24.66 3.86
CA CYS A 196 6.82 23.49 3.85
C CYS A 196 7.73 23.42 5.10
N ILE A 197 8.43 24.50 5.42
CA ILE A 197 9.33 24.58 6.59
C ILE A 197 8.56 24.38 7.90
N ALA A 198 7.37 24.98 8.03
CA ALA A 198 6.54 24.81 9.21
C ALA A 198 6.10 23.35 9.37
N PHE A 199 5.71 22.68 8.28
CA PHE A 199 5.36 21.27 8.31
C PHE A 199 6.55 20.37 8.62
N GLN A 200 7.75 20.64 8.07
CA GLN A 200 8.97 19.90 8.43
C GLN A 200 9.21 19.92 9.95
N GLN A 201 9.10 21.11 10.57
CA GLN A 201 9.25 21.24 12.03
C GLN A 201 8.17 20.49 12.81
N LEU A 202 6.91 20.53 12.35
CA LEU A 202 5.82 19.78 12.98
C LEU A 202 6.03 18.27 12.91
N VAL A 203 6.47 17.76 11.76
CA VAL A 203 6.78 16.34 11.55
C VAL A 203 7.93 15.90 12.45
N GLN A 204 9.02 16.68 12.53
CA GLN A 204 10.15 16.38 13.41
C GLN A 204 9.74 16.34 14.88
N ARG A 205 8.93 17.31 15.35
CA ARG A 205 8.41 17.31 16.73
C ARG A 205 7.48 16.12 16.99
N PHE A 206 6.66 15.76 16.01
CA PHE A 206 5.77 14.60 16.13
C PHE A 206 6.58 13.31 16.24
N GLU A 207 7.57 13.10 15.38
CA GLU A 207 8.48 11.97 15.42
C GLU A 207 9.23 11.88 16.76
N ALA A 208 9.82 12.98 17.24
CA ALA A 208 10.53 13.00 18.52
C ALA A 208 9.63 12.54 19.69
N ARG A 209 8.37 12.97 19.71
CA ARG A 209 7.39 12.53 20.71
C ARG A 209 7.03 11.05 20.59
N LEU A 210 6.94 10.52 19.38
CA LEU A 210 6.70 9.09 19.17
C LEU A 210 7.90 8.27 19.64
N GLN A 211 9.13 8.71 19.36
CA GLN A 211 10.33 8.02 19.84
C GLN A 211 10.44 8.06 21.37
N GLU A 212 10.12 9.20 21.99
CA GLU A 212 10.03 9.32 23.45
C GLU A 212 8.93 8.42 24.04
N ALA A 213 7.78 8.30 23.37
CA ALA A 213 6.75 7.36 23.78
C ALA A 213 7.24 5.92 23.66
N LYS A 214 7.86 5.53 22.54
CA LYS A 214 8.38 4.17 22.31
C LYS A 214 9.39 3.74 23.37
N SER A 215 10.26 4.65 23.83
CA SER A 215 11.21 4.32 24.90
C SER A 215 10.56 4.13 26.26
N LYS A 216 9.38 4.73 26.52
CA LYS A 216 8.61 4.53 27.76
C LYS A 216 7.79 3.25 27.73
N TYR A 217 7.27 2.85 26.57
CA TYR A 217 6.53 1.60 26.40
C TYR A 217 7.49 0.42 26.19
N LEU A 218 8.15 0.00 27.28
CA LEU A 218 9.11 -1.11 27.26
C LEU A 218 8.44 -2.49 27.08
N ASN A 219 7.14 -2.62 27.35
CA ASN A 219 6.44 -3.89 27.26
C ASN A 219 5.15 -3.81 26.40
N PRO A 220 5.18 -4.31 25.16
CA PRO A 220 4.00 -4.36 24.27
C PRO A 220 2.81 -5.13 24.83
N LEU A 221 3.04 -6.05 25.78
CA LEU A 221 1.99 -6.90 26.35
C LEU A 221 1.10 -6.18 27.36
N GLU A 222 1.59 -5.08 27.95
CA GLU A 222 0.84 -4.35 28.99
C GLU A 222 -0.20 -3.41 28.37
N TYR A 223 0.12 -2.80 27.21
CA TYR A 223 -0.72 -1.81 26.53
C TYR A 223 -0.77 -2.07 25.01
N PRO A 224 -1.38 -3.19 24.57
CA PRO A 224 -1.31 -3.61 23.17
C PRO A 224 -1.95 -2.61 22.20
N LEU A 225 -3.03 -1.94 22.61
CA LEU A 225 -3.76 -1.00 21.77
C LEU A 225 -3.00 0.33 21.60
N GLU A 226 -2.45 0.87 22.68
CA GLU A 226 -1.63 2.08 22.67
C GLU A 226 -0.34 1.85 21.89
N PHE A 227 0.26 0.66 22.05
CA PHE A 227 1.43 0.25 21.29
C PHE A 227 1.11 0.16 19.80
N GLU A 228 -0.04 -0.37 19.41
CA GLU A 228 -0.49 -0.37 18.01
C GLU A 228 -0.63 1.06 17.45
N TYR A 229 -1.22 2.00 18.19
CA TYR A 229 -1.32 3.39 17.74
C TYR A 229 0.05 4.07 17.61
N LEU A 230 0.97 3.75 18.51
CA LEU A 230 2.34 4.22 18.46
C LEU A 230 3.06 3.72 17.21
N LEU A 231 3.00 2.42 16.92
CA LEU A 231 3.62 1.85 15.72
C LEU A 231 3.02 2.43 14.44
N ASN A 232 1.69 2.59 14.39
CA ASN A 232 1.04 3.27 13.28
C ASN A 232 1.52 4.72 13.11
N GLY A 233 1.67 5.46 14.22
CA GLY A 233 2.21 6.83 14.20
C GLY A 233 3.65 6.88 13.65
N LEU A 234 4.50 5.94 14.06
CA LEU A 234 5.88 5.83 13.57
C LEU A 234 5.93 5.49 12.07
N LEU A 235 5.04 4.61 11.61
CA LEU A 235 4.92 4.30 10.18
C LEU A 235 4.37 5.47 9.36
N GLU A 236 3.65 6.42 9.98
CA GLU A 236 3.13 7.62 9.32
C GLU A 236 4.20 8.69 9.06
N VAL A 237 5.22 8.80 9.92
CA VAL A 237 6.28 9.80 9.83
C VAL A 237 7.03 9.80 8.49
N PRO A 238 7.50 8.65 7.94
CA PRO A 238 8.13 8.59 6.62
C PRO A 238 7.29 9.24 5.53
N PHE A 239 5.98 9.01 5.52
CA PHE A 239 5.08 9.58 4.50
C PHE A 239 4.85 11.06 4.69
N PHE A 240 4.91 11.58 5.92
CA PHE A 240 4.91 13.02 6.14
C PHE A 240 6.21 13.63 5.65
N LYS A 241 7.36 13.04 5.99
CA LYS A 241 8.68 13.46 5.52
C LYS A 241 8.76 13.48 3.99
N MET A 242 8.26 12.47 3.31
CA MET A 242 8.19 12.43 1.84
C MET A 242 7.37 13.59 1.25
N ARG A 243 6.32 14.07 1.93
CA ARG A 243 5.48 15.17 1.44
C ARG A 243 6.06 16.56 1.67
N VAL A 244 6.92 16.69 2.67
CA VAL A 244 7.51 17.98 3.07
C VAL A 244 8.97 18.10 2.70
N SER A 245 9.62 17.03 2.26
CA SER A 245 10.99 17.07 1.77
C SER A 245 11.00 17.43 0.29
N THR A 246 11.95 18.28 -0.10
CA THR A 246 12.28 18.54 -1.50
C THR A 246 13.27 17.50 -2.05
N GLU A 247 13.79 16.62 -1.20
CA GLU A 247 14.83 15.66 -1.53
C GLU A 247 14.25 14.27 -1.84
N PHE A 248 14.84 13.58 -2.83
CA PHE A 248 14.49 12.21 -3.21
C PHE A 248 15.07 11.18 -2.21
N HIS A 249 14.50 11.15 -1.01
CA HIS A 249 14.91 10.22 0.06
C HIS A 249 13.83 9.20 0.43
N ALA A 250 12.82 9.00 -0.43
CA ALA A 250 11.71 8.09 -0.17
C ALA A 250 12.20 6.66 0.16
N TYR A 251 13.14 6.11 -0.63
CA TYR A 251 13.66 4.76 -0.40
C TYR A 251 14.38 4.63 0.96
N ARG A 252 15.20 5.62 1.36
CA ARG A 252 15.87 5.62 2.66
C ARG A 252 14.86 5.70 3.81
N LEU A 253 13.85 6.56 3.68
CA LEU A 253 12.77 6.70 4.67
C LEU A 253 11.98 5.39 4.84
N LEU A 254 11.75 4.65 3.76
CA LEU A 254 11.14 3.32 3.83
C LEU A 254 12.06 2.33 4.56
N HIS A 255 13.34 2.29 4.19
CA HIS A 255 14.33 1.43 4.84
C HIS A 255 14.37 1.65 6.36
N ASP A 256 14.41 2.91 6.79
CA ASP A 256 14.42 3.27 8.22
C ASP A 256 13.12 2.88 8.95
N ALA A 257 12.00 2.80 8.22
CA ALA A 257 10.68 2.44 8.76
C ALA A 257 10.39 0.93 8.75
N THR A 258 11.19 0.14 8.03
CA THR A 258 11.07 -1.32 7.91
C THR A 258 10.95 -2.06 9.25
N PRO A 259 11.74 -1.74 10.30
CA PRO A 259 11.60 -2.40 11.58
C PRO A 259 10.21 -2.19 12.19
N THR A 260 9.67 -0.98 12.08
CA THR A 260 8.30 -0.65 12.55
C THR A 260 7.25 -1.41 11.74
N PHE A 261 7.43 -1.50 10.42
CA PHE A 261 6.55 -2.30 9.56
C PHE A 261 6.50 -3.77 10.02
N PHE A 262 7.67 -4.41 10.23
CA PHE A 262 7.74 -5.79 10.69
C PHE A 262 7.21 -5.99 12.11
N GLU A 263 7.43 -5.04 13.02
CA GLU A 263 6.80 -5.06 14.35
C GLU A 263 5.28 -5.20 14.18
N ILE A 264 4.62 -4.32 13.40
CA ILE A 264 3.17 -4.37 13.17
C ILE A 264 2.73 -5.69 12.53
N VAL A 265 3.43 -6.15 11.48
CA VAL A 265 3.08 -7.40 10.78
C VAL A 265 3.24 -8.62 11.68
N ASN A 266 4.20 -8.62 12.60
CA ASN A 266 4.40 -9.71 13.55
C ASN A 266 3.35 -9.72 14.66
N PHE A 267 2.73 -8.58 15.00
CA PHE A 267 1.59 -8.53 15.91
C PHE A 267 0.30 -9.12 15.30
N ASP A 268 0.22 -9.22 13.97
CA ASP A 268 -1.00 -9.61 13.27
C ASP A 268 -0.73 -10.75 12.28
N SER A 269 -0.78 -11.98 12.77
CA SER A 269 -0.55 -13.18 11.96
C SER A 269 -1.59 -13.39 10.86
N SER A 270 -2.72 -12.66 10.88
CA SER A 270 -3.69 -12.67 9.77
C SER A 270 -3.10 -12.11 8.48
N LEU A 271 -2.04 -11.30 8.56
CA LEU A 271 -1.33 -10.71 7.42
C LEU A 271 -0.35 -11.67 6.74
N TRP A 272 -0.15 -12.87 7.30
CA TRP A 272 0.72 -13.89 6.72
C TRP A 272 -0.08 -14.82 5.82
N PRO A 273 0.50 -15.42 4.78
CA PRO A 273 -0.21 -16.37 3.91
C PRO A 273 -0.74 -17.55 4.72
N ASN A 274 0.12 -18.12 5.57
CA ASN A 274 -0.19 -19.18 6.53
C ASN A 274 0.20 -18.70 7.95
N PRO A 275 -0.76 -18.58 8.90
CA PRO A 275 -0.48 -18.17 10.27
C PRO A 275 0.52 -19.08 11.02
N ASN A 276 0.66 -20.34 10.59
CA ASN A 276 1.59 -21.32 11.16
C ASN A 276 2.90 -21.46 10.36
N GLY A 277 3.05 -20.70 9.27
CA GLY A 277 4.22 -20.74 8.40
C GLY A 277 5.32 -19.76 8.81
N PRO A 278 6.40 -19.65 8.01
CA PRO A 278 7.38 -18.59 8.18
C PRO A 278 6.72 -17.20 8.09
N PRO A 279 7.17 -16.22 8.89
CA PRO A 279 6.60 -14.87 8.91
C PRO A 279 6.98 -14.11 7.64
N VAL A 280 6.20 -14.30 6.58
CA VAL A 280 6.34 -13.58 5.31
C VAL A 280 5.11 -12.71 5.11
N PRO A 281 5.24 -11.38 5.01
CA PRO A 281 4.11 -10.50 4.80
C PRO A 281 3.43 -10.80 3.45
N CYS A 282 2.13 -11.09 3.46
CA CYS A 282 1.36 -11.27 2.24
C CYS A 282 0.87 -9.91 1.74
N ILE A 283 1.33 -9.46 0.57
CA ILE A 283 0.97 -8.14 0.05
C ILE A 283 -0.54 -8.00 -0.15
N ALA A 284 -1.19 -9.07 -0.60
CA ALA A 284 -2.61 -9.08 -0.89
C ALA A 284 -3.42 -8.92 0.42
N LYS A 285 -3.05 -9.64 1.49
CA LYS A 285 -3.69 -9.48 2.81
C LYS A 285 -3.40 -8.13 3.45
N ILE A 286 -2.17 -7.61 3.31
CA ILE A 286 -1.81 -6.26 3.77
C ILE A 286 -2.69 -5.21 3.10
N ILE A 287 -2.81 -5.27 1.77
CA ILE A 287 -3.63 -4.32 1.03
C ILE A 287 -5.10 -4.54 1.31
N ALA A 288 -5.59 -5.75 1.56
CA ALA A 288 -7.00 -5.96 1.91
C ALA A 288 -7.34 -5.59 3.36
N SER A 289 -6.35 -5.36 4.22
CA SER A 289 -6.56 -5.09 5.64
C SER A 289 -7.05 -3.66 5.91
N THR A 290 -7.71 -3.43 7.04
CA THR A 290 -8.09 -2.08 7.49
C THR A 290 -6.88 -1.22 7.90
N ARG A 291 -5.66 -1.77 7.88
CA ARG A 291 -4.41 -1.09 8.22
C ARG A 291 -3.87 -0.33 7.03
N PHE A 292 -4.56 0.75 6.64
CA PHE A 292 -4.22 1.60 5.49
C PHE A 292 -2.73 2.00 5.42
N LYS A 293 -2.06 2.17 6.57
CA LYS A 293 -0.64 2.56 6.64
C LYS A 293 0.31 1.46 6.18
N LEU A 294 -0.01 0.19 6.44
CA LEU A 294 0.76 -0.94 5.89
C LEU A 294 0.55 -1.06 4.38
N ALA A 295 -0.69 -0.92 3.91
CA ALA A 295 -1.00 -0.93 2.48
C ALA A 295 -0.26 0.19 1.74
N HIS A 296 -0.24 1.40 2.31
CA HIS A 296 0.51 2.53 1.76
C HIS A 296 2.03 2.31 1.79
N PHE A 297 2.57 1.68 2.84
CA PHE A 297 3.98 1.29 2.89
C PHE A 297 4.32 0.31 1.76
N ALA A 298 3.54 -0.77 1.62
CA ALA A 298 3.76 -1.76 0.57
C ALA A 298 3.69 -1.13 -0.82
N LEU A 299 2.72 -0.25 -1.07
CA LEU A 299 2.60 0.47 -2.32
C LEU A 299 3.84 1.33 -2.62
N VAL A 300 4.29 2.15 -1.66
CA VAL A 300 5.44 3.04 -1.90
C VAL A 300 6.73 2.24 -2.03
N ASP A 301 6.89 1.14 -1.30
CA ASP A 301 8.03 0.23 -1.40
C ASP A 301 8.14 -0.39 -2.81
N VAL A 302 7.05 -0.99 -3.31
CA VAL A 302 7.05 -1.62 -4.64
C VAL A 302 7.24 -0.59 -5.75
N LEU A 303 6.65 0.61 -5.63
CA LEU A 303 6.82 1.69 -6.59
C LEU A 303 8.24 2.27 -6.56
N CYS A 304 8.83 2.46 -5.38
CA CYS A 304 10.22 2.92 -5.26
C CYS A 304 11.19 1.89 -5.86
N SER A 305 10.98 0.60 -5.59
CA SER A 305 11.77 -0.48 -6.18
C SER A 305 11.70 -0.46 -7.72
N MET A 306 10.49 -0.32 -8.28
CA MET A 306 10.29 -0.18 -9.73
C MET A 306 10.97 1.08 -10.29
N ALA A 307 10.74 2.23 -9.67
CA ALA A 307 11.20 3.53 -10.18
C ALA A 307 12.71 3.72 -10.09
N TYR A 308 13.34 3.22 -9.03
CA TYR A 308 14.79 3.36 -8.80
C TYR A 308 15.60 2.15 -9.29
N GLY A 309 14.96 1.06 -9.72
CA GLY A 309 15.65 -0.19 -10.05
C GLY A 309 16.38 -0.81 -8.85
N LEU A 310 15.89 -0.53 -7.63
CA LEU A 310 16.44 -1.07 -6.38
C LEU A 310 15.62 -2.28 -5.93
N PRO A 311 16.19 -3.22 -5.16
CA PRO A 311 15.40 -4.24 -4.49
C PRO A 311 14.32 -3.60 -3.61
N GLN A 312 13.13 -4.20 -3.56
CA GLN A 312 12.13 -3.84 -2.56
C GLN A 312 12.70 -4.07 -1.16
N VAL A 313 12.33 -3.18 -0.24
CA VAL A 313 12.80 -3.19 1.15
C VAL A 313 12.22 -4.38 1.91
N VAL A 314 10.96 -4.75 1.62
CA VAL A 314 10.30 -5.92 2.21
C VAL A 314 10.09 -6.99 1.14
N ASN A 315 10.42 -8.23 1.49
CA ASN A 315 10.14 -9.38 0.64
C ASN A 315 8.70 -9.87 0.85
N TYR A 316 7.80 -9.44 -0.02
CA TYR A 316 6.39 -9.85 0.03
C TYR A 316 6.14 -11.23 -0.55
N GLU A 317 5.12 -11.91 0.00
CA GLU A 317 4.46 -13.06 -0.64
C GLU A 317 3.35 -12.55 -1.57
N THR A 318 3.30 -13.09 -2.79
CA THR A 318 2.45 -12.62 -3.91
C THR A 318 1.55 -13.68 -4.54
N ALA A 319 1.66 -14.96 -4.15
CA ALA A 319 0.88 -16.06 -4.71
C ALA A 319 -0.54 -16.15 -4.10
N THR A 320 -0.76 -15.57 -2.92
CA THR A 320 -2.10 -15.50 -2.31
C THR A 320 -3.03 -14.59 -3.14
N LEU A 321 -4.11 -15.17 -3.67
CA LEU A 321 -5.19 -14.44 -4.32
C LEU A 321 -6.09 -13.77 -3.28
N VAL A 322 -6.49 -12.52 -3.53
CA VAL A 322 -7.52 -11.84 -2.75
C VAL A 322 -8.81 -11.81 -3.55
N PRO A 323 -9.97 -12.10 -2.93
CA PRO A 323 -11.25 -12.01 -3.61
C PRO A 323 -11.46 -10.60 -4.18
N GLU A 324 -11.83 -10.53 -5.45
CA GLU A 324 -11.94 -9.30 -6.26
C GLU A 324 -13.06 -8.33 -5.81
N THR A 325 -13.78 -8.63 -4.73
CA THR A 325 -15.08 -8.00 -4.47
C THR A 325 -14.99 -6.63 -3.80
N GLU A 326 -13.81 -6.18 -3.32
CA GLU A 326 -13.71 -4.93 -2.57
C GLU A 326 -12.56 -4.03 -3.07
N ILE A 327 -12.93 -2.87 -3.63
CA ILE A 327 -11.95 -1.84 -3.96
C ILE A 327 -11.42 -1.25 -2.65
N HIS A 328 -10.13 -1.42 -2.40
CA HIS A 328 -9.50 -0.97 -1.17
C HIS A 328 -9.25 0.56 -1.18
N PRO A 329 -9.30 1.27 -0.02
CA PRO A 329 -9.01 2.71 0.06
C PRO A 329 -7.71 3.17 -0.60
N ILE A 330 -6.68 2.32 -0.62
CA ILE A 330 -5.43 2.64 -1.32
C ILE A 330 -5.62 2.80 -2.82
N ALA A 331 -6.49 1.98 -3.44
CA ALA A 331 -6.78 2.06 -4.86
C ALA A 331 -7.59 3.32 -5.20
N TRP A 332 -8.46 3.80 -4.29
CA TRP A 332 -9.19 5.05 -4.49
C TRP A 332 -8.26 6.28 -4.48
N VAL A 333 -7.32 6.31 -3.54
CA VAL A 333 -6.42 7.46 -3.36
C VAL A 333 -5.35 7.49 -4.45
N HIS A 334 -4.78 6.34 -4.81
CA HIS A 334 -3.66 6.27 -5.74
C HIS A 334 -4.07 5.88 -7.17
N CYS A 335 -5.36 5.63 -7.41
CA CYS A 335 -5.86 5.17 -8.71
C CYS A 335 -5.12 3.92 -9.22
N PHE A 336 -4.67 3.07 -8.30
CA PHE A 336 -3.76 1.97 -8.58
C PHE A 336 -4.32 0.64 -8.06
N PRO A 337 -4.82 -0.24 -8.96
CA PRO A 337 -5.44 -1.51 -8.58
C PRO A 337 -4.55 -2.42 -7.74
N LEU A 338 -5.17 -3.23 -6.89
CA LEU A 338 -4.48 -4.26 -6.11
C LEU A 338 -3.71 -5.23 -7.02
N GLU A 339 -4.34 -5.72 -8.09
CA GLU A 339 -3.70 -6.67 -9.00
C GLU A 339 -2.38 -6.11 -9.57
N PHE A 340 -2.38 -4.82 -9.90
CA PHE A 340 -1.20 -4.13 -10.42
C PHE A 340 -0.11 -4.00 -9.34
N GLN A 341 -0.47 -3.78 -8.08
CA GLN A 341 0.48 -3.78 -6.96
C GLN A 341 1.13 -5.15 -6.75
N VAL A 342 0.34 -6.23 -6.81
CA VAL A 342 0.83 -7.61 -6.71
C VAL A 342 1.78 -7.92 -7.88
N CYS A 343 1.39 -7.54 -9.10
CA CYS A 343 2.24 -7.74 -10.29
C CYS A 343 3.58 -7.01 -10.17
N ILE A 344 3.61 -5.74 -9.75
CA ILE A 344 4.89 -5.03 -9.54
C ILE A 344 5.75 -5.77 -8.50
N ALA A 345 5.17 -6.11 -7.34
CA ALA A 345 5.91 -6.79 -6.27
C ALA A 345 6.55 -8.10 -6.77
N GLU A 346 5.81 -8.86 -7.57
CA GLU A 346 6.28 -10.10 -8.16
C GLU A 346 7.40 -9.86 -9.19
N MET A 347 7.26 -8.84 -10.05
CA MET A 347 8.31 -8.43 -11.00
C MET A 347 9.61 -8.03 -10.27
N ASN A 348 9.51 -7.16 -9.25
CA ASN A 348 10.64 -6.70 -8.45
C ASN A 348 11.35 -7.89 -7.76
N GLN A 349 10.59 -8.81 -7.18
CA GLN A 349 11.13 -9.98 -6.51
C GLN A 349 11.85 -10.93 -7.49
N ARG A 350 11.30 -11.14 -8.69
CA ARG A 350 11.93 -11.96 -9.73
C ARG A 350 13.23 -11.31 -10.21
N CYS A 351 13.22 -10.00 -10.46
CA CYS A 351 14.43 -9.24 -10.83
C CYS A 351 15.56 -9.38 -9.79
N ALA A 352 15.22 -9.42 -8.49
CA ALA A 352 16.21 -9.54 -7.43
C ALA A 352 16.81 -10.96 -7.28
N LYS A 353 16.09 -12.02 -7.71
CA LYS A 353 16.46 -13.41 -7.42
C LYS A 353 17.13 -14.14 -8.59
N SER A 354 16.79 -13.83 -9.84
CA SER A 354 17.31 -14.58 -11.00
C SER A 354 17.17 -13.81 -12.31
N TYR A 355 18.20 -13.89 -13.15
CA TYR A 355 18.17 -13.43 -14.55
C TYR A 355 17.56 -14.47 -15.50
N VAL A 356 17.31 -15.71 -15.04
CA VAL A 356 16.64 -16.73 -15.85
C VAL A 356 15.19 -16.32 -15.99
N ALA A 357 14.79 -15.93 -17.20
CA ALA A 357 13.45 -15.48 -17.54
C ALA A 357 12.41 -16.50 -17.05
N PRO A 358 11.71 -16.24 -15.92
CA PRO A 358 10.64 -17.10 -15.46
C PRO A 358 9.44 -16.92 -16.39
N ASP A 359 8.32 -17.61 -16.12
CA ASP A 359 7.06 -17.47 -16.85
C ASP A 359 6.49 -16.04 -16.76
N TRP A 360 7.11 -15.08 -17.44
CA TRP A 360 6.75 -13.68 -17.49
C TRP A 360 5.47 -13.51 -18.32
N HIS A 361 5.21 -14.42 -19.25
CA HIS A 361 3.95 -14.54 -19.98
C HIS A 361 2.73 -14.68 -19.06
N ILE A 362 2.88 -15.29 -17.88
CA ILE A 362 1.77 -15.35 -16.91
C ILE A 362 1.45 -13.95 -16.37
N MET A 363 2.48 -13.15 -16.04
CA MET A 363 2.29 -11.76 -15.59
C MET A 363 1.76 -10.87 -16.71
N GLU A 364 2.30 -11.04 -17.93
CA GLU A 364 1.80 -10.36 -19.14
C GLU A 364 0.31 -10.67 -19.36
N HIS A 365 -0.06 -11.95 -19.37
CA HIS A 365 -1.45 -12.37 -19.53
C HIS A 365 -2.33 -11.77 -18.44
N ARG A 366 -1.93 -11.82 -17.16
CA ARG A 366 -2.67 -11.20 -16.05
C ARG A 366 -2.92 -9.72 -16.27
N LEU A 367 -1.90 -8.96 -16.68
CA LEU A 367 -2.03 -7.52 -16.97
C LEU A 367 -2.95 -7.26 -18.17
N LEU A 368 -2.88 -8.07 -19.23
CA LEU A 368 -3.70 -7.94 -20.42
C LEU A 368 -5.16 -8.36 -20.19
N SER A 369 -5.39 -9.36 -19.35
CA SER A 369 -6.72 -9.87 -19.03
C SER A 369 -7.41 -9.07 -17.93
N TYR A 370 -6.69 -8.21 -17.20
CA TYR A 370 -7.26 -7.42 -16.13
C TYR A 370 -8.35 -6.49 -16.67
N GLN A 371 -9.58 -6.68 -16.17
CA GLN A 371 -10.71 -5.80 -16.43
C GLN A 371 -11.09 -5.12 -15.12
N MET A 372 -11.19 -3.79 -15.15
CA MET A 372 -11.69 -3.07 -13.99
C MET A 372 -13.18 -3.38 -13.82
N PRO A 373 -13.63 -3.69 -12.59
CA PRO A 373 -15.04 -3.78 -12.29
C PRO A 373 -15.73 -2.48 -12.70
N VAL A 374 -16.62 -2.55 -13.70
CA VAL A 374 -17.39 -1.39 -14.15
C VAL A 374 -18.44 -1.12 -13.08
N VAL A 375 -18.15 -0.14 -12.23
CA VAL A 375 -19.13 0.41 -11.30
C VAL A 375 -20.11 1.23 -12.13
N ALA A 376 -21.39 0.84 -12.11
CA ALA A 376 -22.45 1.57 -12.79
C ALA A 376 -22.51 2.99 -12.23
N THR A 377 -21.99 3.96 -13.00
CA THR A 377 -22.08 5.37 -12.66
C THR A 377 -23.39 5.91 -13.22
N ASP A 378 -24.03 6.81 -12.48
CA ASP A 378 -25.12 7.59 -13.05
C ASP A 378 -24.63 8.34 -14.31
N GLY A 379 -25.52 8.58 -15.27
CA GLY A 379 -25.13 9.16 -16.57
C GLY A 379 -24.42 10.53 -16.48
N ALA A 380 -24.51 11.21 -15.34
CA ALA A 380 -23.87 12.49 -15.06
C ALA A 380 -22.34 12.39 -14.91
N ASP A 381 -21.81 11.21 -14.56
CA ASP A 381 -20.38 11.00 -14.29
C ASP A 381 -19.63 10.26 -15.42
N SER A 382 -20.21 10.21 -16.63
CA SER A 382 -19.64 9.52 -17.80
C SER A 382 -18.17 9.89 -18.11
N TRP A 383 -17.80 11.17 -17.96
CA TRP A 383 -16.42 11.63 -18.18
C TRP A 383 -15.43 11.08 -17.12
N LYS A 384 -15.86 10.89 -15.87
CA LYS A 384 -15.01 10.31 -14.82
C LYS A 384 -14.69 8.85 -15.13
N THR A 385 -15.65 8.12 -15.70
CA THR A 385 -15.43 6.75 -16.17
C THR A 385 -14.37 6.70 -17.27
N ILE A 386 -14.40 7.63 -18.23
CA ILE A 386 -13.36 7.76 -19.26
C ILE A 386 -11.99 8.03 -18.62
N VAL A 387 -11.90 8.95 -17.66
CA VAL A 387 -10.64 9.25 -16.96
C VAL A 387 -10.12 8.05 -16.17
N ARG A 388 -10.99 7.33 -15.46
CA ARG A 388 -10.61 6.09 -14.73
C ARG A 388 -10.03 5.05 -15.67
N LEU A 389 -10.69 4.81 -16.81
CA LEU A 389 -10.21 3.87 -17.82
C LEU A 389 -8.86 4.32 -18.40
N ALA A 390 -8.70 5.61 -18.70
CA ALA A 390 -7.43 6.13 -19.20
C ALA A 390 -6.29 5.99 -18.19
N VAL A 391 -6.52 6.26 -16.91
CA VAL A 391 -5.53 6.09 -15.83
C VAL A 391 -5.17 4.62 -15.66
N LEU A 392 -6.17 3.73 -15.63
CA LEU A 392 -5.95 2.30 -15.54
C LEU A 392 -5.11 1.78 -16.71
N GLU A 393 -5.50 2.15 -17.92
CA GLU A 393 -4.81 1.77 -19.15
C GLU A 393 -3.37 2.31 -19.16
N SER A 394 -3.15 3.53 -18.69
CA SER A 394 -1.81 4.10 -18.53
C SER A 394 -0.95 3.28 -17.58
N TRP A 395 -1.49 2.87 -16.42
CA TRP A 395 -0.81 1.97 -15.51
C TRP A 395 -0.49 0.63 -16.16
N ARG A 396 -1.46 0.01 -16.86
CA ARG A 396 -1.26 -1.25 -17.57
C ARG A 396 -0.09 -1.15 -18.56
N GLN A 397 -0.02 -0.07 -19.33
CA GLN A 397 1.08 0.16 -20.27
C GLN A 397 2.43 0.37 -19.57
N VAL A 398 2.48 1.15 -18.48
CA VAL A 398 3.70 1.33 -17.67
C VAL A 398 4.20 -0.02 -17.16
N LEU A 399 3.32 -0.88 -16.67
CA LEU A 399 3.68 -2.20 -16.15
C LEU A 399 4.14 -3.16 -17.24
N LEU A 400 3.51 -3.14 -18.41
CA LEU A 400 3.96 -3.92 -19.55
C LEU A 400 5.34 -3.47 -20.03
N ILE A 401 5.57 -2.16 -20.14
CA ILE A 401 6.90 -1.61 -20.47
C ILE A 401 7.92 -2.05 -19.43
N TYR A 402 7.61 -1.94 -18.13
CA TYR A 402 8.49 -2.38 -17.06
C TYR A 402 8.81 -3.88 -17.16
N LEU A 403 7.79 -4.71 -17.35
CA LEU A 403 7.93 -6.14 -17.57
C LEU A 403 8.88 -6.46 -18.74
N TYR A 404 8.69 -5.79 -19.88
CA TYR A 404 9.55 -6.00 -21.05
C TYR A 404 10.96 -5.46 -20.87
N MET A 405 11.17 -4.39 -20.11
CA MET A 405 12.52 -3.92 -19.79
C MET A 405 13.27 -4.95 -18.94
N LEU A 406 12.60 -5.56 -17.96
CA LEU A 406 13.20 -6.57 -17.09
C LEU A 406 13.58 -7.85 -17.85
N PHE A 407 12.71 -8.33 -18.73
CA PHE A 407 12.88 -9.65 -19.37
C PHE A 407 13.35 -9.59 -20.83
N GLY A 408 13.10 -8.50 -21.56
CA GLY A 408 13.55 -8.31 -22.94
C GLY A 408 15.06 -8.12 -23.05
N LEU A 409 15.70 -7.49 -22.06
CA LEU A 409 17.16 -7.35 -21.99
C LEU A 409 17.87 -8.69 -21.72
N ALA A 410 17.19 -9.66 -21.11
CA ALA A 410 17.77 -10.96 -20.80
C ALA A 410 18.00 -11.83 -22.05
N VAL A 411 17.19 -11.65 -23.11
CA VAL A 411 17.26 -12.44 -24.34
C VAL A 411 18.44 -12.02 -25.24
N THR A 412 18.91 -10.78 -25.11
CA THR A 412 19.98 -10.25 -25.97
C THR A 412 21.38 -10.33 -25.37
N SER A 413 21.58 -10.86 -24.16
CA SER A 413 22.91 -11.01 -23.58
C SER A 413 23.64 -12.20 -24.22
N PRO A 414 24.69 -11.98 -25.04
CA PRO A 414 25.41 -13.05 -25.72
C PRO A 414 26.32 -13.88 -24.77
N PHE A 415 26.31 -13.59 -23.48
CA PHE A 415 27.18 -14.22 -22.47
C PHE A 415 26.50 -15.32 -21.63
N SER A 416 25.30 -15.77 -22.04
CA SER A 416 24.52 -16.83 -21.38
C SER A 416 24.63 -18.20 -22.10
N LYS A 417 25.77 -18.50 -22.72
CA LYS A 417 26.05 -19.86 -23.25
C LYS A 417 27.15 -20.55 -22.46
#